data_AF-B6XHX7-F1
#
_entry.id   AF-B6XHX7-F1
#
_cell.length_a   1.000
_cell.length_b   1.000
_cell.length_c   1.000
_cell.angle_alpha   90.00
_cell.angle_beta   90.00
_cell.angle_gamma   90.00
#
_symmetry.space_group_name_H-M   'P 1'
#
loop_
_entity.id
_entity.type
_entity.pdbx_description
1 polymer ?
#
loop_
_entity_poly.entity_id
_entity_poly.type
_entity_poly.pdbx_seq_one_letter_code
_entity_poly.pdbx_strand_id
1 'polypeptide(L)'
;MKQRELKYKYSNILSVTGLVTVCALPSFYAWSEEETTYEFNSGFIIGSQENVDFDRFNTTGISPGKYSVDVYTNGSWKGRYDLDFVAKENGQLGTCYTPALLSDLGINVEKFAPAASLDSKECLFLNQWNSEADVSDIFHTSTLRVDISVPQIYEQKILSRICFRTILGIRDPRIKPRLYGELL
;
A
#
# COMPACT_ATOMS: atom_id res chain seq x y z
N MET A 1 -26.78 -71.76 -23.79
CA MET A 1 -27.84 -70.73 -23.80
C MET A 1 -27.94 -69.86 -22.53
N LYS A 2 -27.05 -69.97 -21.54
CA LYS A 2 -27.14 -69.22 -20.26
C LYS A 2 -26.31 -67.91 -20.20
N GLN A 3 -25.53 -67.63 -21.25
CA GLN A 3 -24.57 -66.51 -21.32
C GLN A 3 -25.16 -65.21 -21.94
N ARG A 4 -26.33 -65.26 -22.59
CA ARG A 4 -26.97 -64.06 -23.20
C ARG A 4 -27.83 -63.27 -22.19
N GLU A 5 -28.51 -63.97 -21.28
CA GLU A 5 -29.35 -63.36 -20.22
C GLU A 5 -28.55 -62.51 -19.21
N LEU A 6 -27.28 -62.86 -18.96
CA LEU A 6 -26.40 -62.13 -18.03
C LEU A 6 -25.99 -60.75 -18.58
N LYS A 7 -25.79 -60.64 -19.91
CA LYS A 7 -25.43 -59.36 -20.56
C LYS A 7 -26.60 -58.37 -20.54
N TYR A 8 -27.83 -58.86 -20.73
CA TYR A 8 -29.03 -57.99 -20.72
C TYR A 8 -29.31 -57.44 -19.31
N LYS A 9 -29.11 -58.27 -18.27
CA LYS A 9 -29.25 -57.85 -16.88
C LYS A 9 -28.19 -56.81 -16.48
N TYR A 10 -26.94 -56.97 -16.91
CA TYR A 10 -25.86 -56.01 -16.64
C TYR A 10 -25.99 -54.70 -17.44
N SER A 11 -26.55 -54.74 -18.66
CA SER A 11 -26.75 -53.54 -19.50
C SER A 11 -27.85 -52.61 -18.97
N ASN A 12 -28.94 -53.15 -18.42
CA ASN A 12 -30.02 -52.33 -17.85
C ASN A 12 -29.66 -51.74 -16.49
N ILE A 13 -28.79 -52.40 -15.72
CA ILE A 13 -28.31 -51.88 -14.42
C ILE A 13 -27.34 -50.71 -14.63
N LEU A 14 -26.45 -50.77 -15.64
CA LEU A 14 -25.51 -49.66 -15.94
C LEU A 14 -26.22 -48.36 -16.38
N SER A 15 -27.36 -48.47 -17.07
CA SER A 15 -28.12 -47.29 -17.55
C SER A 15 -28.89 -46.58 -16.43
N VAL A 16 -29.48 -47.35 -15.50
CA VAL A 16 -30.26 -46.78 -14.38
C VAL A 16 -29.36 -46.15 -13.32
N THR A 17 -28.16 -46.71 -13.08
CA THR A 17 -27.20 -46.10 -12.14
C THR A 17 -26.57 -44.82 -12.67
N GLY A 18 -26.43 -44.66 -14.00
CA GLY A 18 -25.88 -43.45 -14.60
C GLY A 18 -26.78 -42.22 -14.46
N LEU A 19 -28.11 -42.39 -14.41
CA LEU A 19 -29.08 -41.30 -14.28
C LEU A 19 -29.29 -40.84 -12.83
N VAL A 20 -29.04 -41.68 -11.83
CA VAL A 20 -29.28 -41.35 -10.41
C VAL A 20 -28.08 -40.65 -9.76
N THR A 21 -26.84 -40.87 -10.23
CA THR A 21 -25.64 -40.26 -9.66
C THR A 21 -25.29 -38.86 -10.19
N VAL A 22 -26.04 -38.30 -11.16
CA VAL A 22 -25.81 -36.93 -11.67
C VAL A 22 -26.44 -35.86 -10.77
N CYS A 23 -27.32 -36.22 -9.84
CA CYS A 23 -27.98 -35.26 -8.93
C CYS A 23 -27.25 -35.07 -7.58
N ALA A 24 -26.10 -35.71 -7.35
CA ALA A 24 -25.55 -35.86 -6.00
C ALA A 24 -24.17 -35.23 -5.75
N LEU A 25 -23.63 -34.35 -6.59
CA LEU A 25 -22.48 -33.48 -6.26
C LEU A 25 -22.41 -32.26 -7.19
N PRO A 26 -21.99 -31.07 -6.73
CA PRO A 26 -22.30 -30.34 -5.50
C PRO A 26 -23.36 -29.26 -5.78
N SER A 27 -24.14 -28.90 -4.78
CA SER A 27 -24.88 -27.63 -4.78
C SER A 27 -23.91 -26.52 -5.13
N PHE A 28 -24.14 -25.82 -6.24
CA PHE A 28 -23.48 -24.55 -6.47
C PHE A 28 -23.76 -23.69 -5.24
N TYR A 29 -22.72 -23.40 -4.46
CA TYR A 29 -22.81 -22.37 -3.43
C TYR A 29 -23.01 -21.06 -4.19
N ALA A 30 -24.27 -20.64 -4.34
CA ALA A 30 -24.58 -19.27 -4.72
C ALA A 30 -24.20 -18.40 -3.53
N TRP A 31 -22.96 -17.88 -3.53
CA TRP A 31 -22.60 -16.78 -2.65
C TRP A 31 -23.37 -15.57 -3.14
N SER A 32 -24.47 -15.25 -2.46
CA SER A 32 -25.05 -13.92 -2.51
C SER A 32 -24.10 -13.02 -1.73
N GLU A 33 -23.27 -12.25 -2.43
CA GLU A 33 -22.69 -11.04 -1.85
C GLU A 33 -23.87 -10.09 -1.63
N GLU A 34 -24.47 -10.11 -0.44
CA GLU A 34 -25.39 -9.07 -0.02
C GLU A 34 -24.57 -7.78 0.08
N GLU A 35 -24.68 -6.92 -0.93
CA GLU A 35 -24.04 -5.61 -0.94
C GLU A 35 -24.70 -4.75 0.13
N THR A 36 -24.18 -4.82 1.37
CA THR A 36 -24.65 -4.02 2.49
C THR A 36 -24.40 -2.56 2.16
N THR A 37 -25.43 -1.84 1.74
CA THR A 37 -25.36 -0.40 1.48
C THR A 37 -25.58 0.34 2.79
N TYR A 38 -24.61 1.17 3.20
CA TYR A 38 -24.72 2.00 4.40
C TYR A 38 -25.25 3.39 4.03
N GLU A 39 -26.23 3.89 4.78
CA GLU A 39 -26.79 5.25 4.63
C GLU A 39 -26.42 6.12 5.84
N PHE A 40 -25.88 7.31 5.59
CA PHE A 40 -25.44 8.25 6.64
C PHE A 40 -26.38 9.45 6.73
N ASN A 41 -26.84 9.79 7.94
CA ASN A 41 -27.71 10.95 8.17
C ASN A 41 -26.90 12.23 8.36
N SER A 42 -27.06 13.19 7.45
CA SER A 42 -26.36 14.48 7.46
C SER A 42 -26.73 15.39 8.64
N GLY A 43 -27.88 15.18 9.29
CA GLY A 43 -28.34 15.94 10.45
C GLY A 43 -27.48 15.72 11.71
N PHE A 44 -26.60 14.72 11.73
CA PHE A 44 -25.64 14.52 12.82
C PHE A 44 -24.35 15.34 12.68
N ILE A 45 -24.09 15.96 11.52
CA ILE A 45 -22.91 16.79 11.31
C ILE A 45 -23.23 18.24 11.69
N ILE A 46 -22.71 18.68 12.83
CA ILE A 46 -22.89 20.04 13.34
C ILE A 46 -21.72 20.91 12.86
N GLY A 47 -22.02 22.05 12.22
CA GLY A 47 -21.03 23.09 11.91
C GLY A 47 -20.43 23.10 10.50
N SER A 48 -20.61 22.05 9.69
CA SER A 48 -20.19 22.00 8.27
C SER A 48 -21.19 21.22 7.43
N GLN A 49 -22.37 21.80 7.22
CA GLN A 49 -23.46 21.16 6.45
C GLN A 49 -23.29 21.33 4.93
N GLU A 50 -22.54 22.34 4.48
CA GLU A 50 -22.26 22.55 3.06
C GLU A 50 -21.06 21.70 2.61
N ASN A 51 -21.28 20.83 1.61
CA ASN A 51 -20.27 20.10 0.84
C ASN A 51 -19.62 18.86 1.50
N VAL A 52 -20.36 18.07 2.28
CA VAL A 52 -19.92 16.72 2.66
C VAL A 52 -20.59 15.69 1.75
N ASP A 53 -19.81 15.07 0.88
CA ASP A 53 -20.22 13.86 0.18
C ASP A 53 -20.20 12.69 1.18
N PHE A 54 -21.34 12.03 1.36
CA PHE A 54 -21.48 10.91 2.30
C PHE A 54 -21.32 9.55 1.61
N ASP A 55 -21.54 9.46 0.30
CA ASP A 55 -21.48 8.22 -0.47
C ASP A 55 -20.05 7.65 -0.45
N ARG A 56 -19.05 8.53 -0.35
CA ARG A 56 -17.66 8.13 -0.18
C ARG A 56 -17.40 7.33 1.10
N PHE A 57 -18.12 7.52 2.20
CA PHE A 57 -17.90 6.73 3.42
C PHE A 57 -18.38 5.28 3.28
N ASN A 58 -19.17 4.99 2.23
CA ASN A 58 -19.55 3.64 1.86
C ASN A 58 -18.39 2.85 1.21
N THR A 59 -17.40 3.55 0.63
CA THR A 59 -16.27 2.94 -0.11
C THR A 59 -14.89 3.26 0.49
N THR A 60 -14.65 4.49 0.92
CA THR A 60 -13.38 4.99 1.49
C THR A 60 -13.62 5.85 2.74
N GLY A 61 -13.06 5.44 3.88
CA GLY A 61 -13.33 6.10 5.16
C GLY A 61 -12.81 7.55 5.31
N ILE A 62 -11.95 8.06 4.41
CA ILE A 62 -11.23 9.34 4.62
C ILE A 62 -10.98 10.13 3.31
N SER A 63 -11.21 11.45 3.35
CA SER A 63 -11.16 12.33 2.16
C SER A 63 -9.74 12.55 1.67
N PRO A 64 -9.53 12.88 0.38
CA PRO A 64 -8.29 13.49 -0.09
C PRO A 64 -7.94 14.74 0.73
N GLY A 65 -6.65 14.94 1.00
CA GLY A 65 -6.16 16.01 1.84
C GLY A 65 -4.81 15.71 2.47
N LYS A 66 -4.41 16.58 3.39
CA LYS A 66 -3.13 16.47 4.10
C LYS A 66 -3.34 15.87 5.48
N TYR A 67 -2.59 14.81 5.80
CA TYR A 67 -2.69 14.10 7.08
C TYR A 67 -1.32 13.90 7.71
N SER A 68 -1.25 14.06 9.03
CA SER A 68 -0.06 13.73 9.81
C SER A 68 -0.06 12.23 10.12
N VAL A 69 0.87 11.50 9.52
CA VAL A 69 0.89 10.02 9.53
C VAL A 69 2.23 9.47 10.01
N ASP A 70 2.20 8.33 10.68
CA ASP A 70 3.41 7.58 11.01
C ASP A 70 3.88 6.77 9.80
N VAL A 71 5.16 6.89 9.43
CA VAL A 71 5.69 6.26 8.22
C VAL A 71 6.71 5.18 8.58
N TYR A 72 6.57 4.03 7.93
CA TYR A 72 7.49 2.91 8.00
C TYR A 72 7.98 2.53 6.60
N THR A 73 9.27 2.21 6.47
CA THR A 73 9.82 1.64 5.23
C THR A 73 10.49 0.32 5.56
N ASN A 74 10.08 -0.75 4.88
CA ASN A 74 10.52 -2.12 5.13
C ASN A 74 10.45 -2.49 6.63
N GLY A 75 9.38 -2.06 7.30
CA GLY A 75 9.13 -2.29 8.73
C GLY A 75 9.90 -1.38 9.69
N SER A 76 10.79 -0.52 9.21
CA SER A 76 11.55 0.43 10.02
C SER A 76 10.83 1.77 10.14
N TRP A 77 10.63 2.26 11.37
CA TRP A 77 9.99 3.56 11.64
C TRP A 77 10.86 4.72 11.13
N LYS A 78 10.26 5.63 10.36
CA LYS A 78 10.94 6.79 9.77
C LYS A 78 10.58 8.11 10.43
N GLY A 79 9.51 8.13 11.23
CA GLY A 79 8.99 9.34 11.87
C GLY A 79 7.54 9.61 11.50
N ARG A 80 7.07 10.79 11.89
CA ARG A 80 5.75 11.32 11.56
C ARG A 80 5.87 12.43 10.54
N TYR A 81 5.08 12.36 9.48
CA TYR A 81 5.14 13.28 8.34
C TYR A 81 3.74 13.78 7.98
N ASP A 82 3.64 15.03 7.54
CA ASP A 82 2.41 15.56 6.95
C ASP A 82 2.41 15.22 5.45
N LEU A 83 1.68 14.17 5.07
CA LEU A 83 1.62 13.66 3.69
C LEU A 83 0.33 14.09 2.99
N ASP A 84 0.45 14.31 1.68
CA ASP A 84 -0.69 14.61 0.81
C ASP A 84 -1.25 13.31 0.21
N PHE A 85 -2.56 13.14 0.40
CA PHE A 85 -3.33 12.00 -0.08
C PHE A 85 -4.32 12.45 -1.16
N VAL A 86 -4.26 11.78 -2.31
CA VAL A 86 -5.01 12.13 -3.53
C VAL A 86 -5.84 10.96 -4.01
N ALA A 87 -7.01 11.24 -4.60
CA ALA A 87 -7.83 10.20 -5.20
C ALA A 87 -7.16 9.64 -6.47
N LYS A 88 -7.05 8.32 -6.55
CA LYS A 88 -6.67 7.58 -7.75
C LYS A 88 -7.85 7.48 -8.72
N GLU A 89 -7.59 7.07 -9.96
CA GLU A 89 -8.62 6.90 -10.99
C GLU A 89 -9.71 5.89 -10.60
N ASN A 90 -9.38 4.91 -9.77
CA ASN A 90 -10.32 3.91 -9.25
C ASN A 90 -11.08 4.38 -7.99
N GLY A 91 -10.97 5.67 -7.61
CA GLY A 91 -11.60 6.24 -6.43
C GLY A 91 -10.89 5.92 -5.10
N GLN A 92 -9.87 5.06 -5.09
CA GLN A 92 -9.09 4.77 -3.89
C GLN A 92 -8.17 5.93 -3.54
N LEU A 93 -7.84 6.07 -2.27
CA LEU A 93 -6.89 7.07 -1.81
C LEU A 93 -5.44 6.59 -2.02
N GLY A 94 -4.59 7.47 -2.55
CA GLY A 94 -3.16 7.21 -2.75
C GLY A 94 -2.29 8.26 -2.09
N THR A 95 -1.16 7.83 -1.54
CA THR A 95 -0.13 8.71 -1.00
C THR A 95 0.76 9.21 -2.14
N CYS A 96 0.98 10.51 -2.24
CA CYS A 96 1.98 11.01 -3.19
C CYS A 96 3.33 11.25 -2.52
N TYR A 97 4.39 11.05 -3.30
CA TYR A 97 5.75 11.17 -2.82
C TYR A 97 6.53 12.12 -3.73
N THR A 98 7.29 13.03 -3.12
CA THR A 98 8.31 13.82 -3.82
C THR A 98 9.67 13.12 -3.71
N PRO A 99 10.62 13.39 -4.62
CA PRO A 99 11.97 12.84 -4.52
C PRO A 99 12.66 13.16 -3.19
N ALA A 100 12.51 14.38 -2.69
CA ALA A 100 13.03 14.77 -1.37
C ALA A 100 12.43 13.92 -0.24
N LEU A 101 11.10 13.71 -0.25
CA LEU A 101 10.44 12.87 0.75
C LEU A 101 10.92 11.41 0.66
N LEU A 102 11.02 10.84 -0.53
CA LEU A 102 11.56 9.47 -0.72
C LEU A 102 12.96 9.35 -0.12
N SER A 103 13.81 10.37 -0.31
CA SER A 103 15.13 10.42 0.31
C SER A 103 15.06 10.43 1.84
N ASP A 104 14.20 11.26 2.43
CA ASP A 104 14.04 11.36 3.89
C ASP A 104 13.52 10.05 4.51
N LEU A 105 12.70 9.31 3.77
CA LEU A 105 12.21 7.98 4.15
C LEU A 105 13.30 6.88 3.98
N GLY A 106 14.50 7.24 3.53
CA GLY A 106 15.63 6.32 3.38
C GLY A 106 15.58 5.49 2.11
N ILE A 107 14.91 5.97 1.07
CA ILE A 107 14.93 5.39 -0.29
C ILE A 107 15.97 6.14 -1.12
N ASN A 108 16.83 5.41 -1.81
CA ASN A 108 17.87 5.94 -2.68
C ASN A 108 17.23 6.39 -4.00
N VAL A 109 16.96 7.68 -4.12
CA VAL A 109 16.29 8.29 -5.27
C VAL A 109 17.07 8.07 -6.58
N GLU A 110 18.40 8.17 -6.55
CA GLU A 110 19.24 7.99 -7.76
C GLU A 110 19.03 6.61 -8.39
N LYS A 111 18.80 5.58 -7.58
CA LYS A 111 18.52 4.22 -8.05
C LYS A 111 17.04 3.97 -8.30
N PHE A 112 16.20 4.49 -7.42
CA PHE A 112 14.77 4.22 -7.41
C PHE A 112 14.03 4.96 -8.53
N ALA A 113 14.39 6.24 -8.76
CA ALA A 113 13.81 7.14 -9.74
C ALA A 113 14.92 7.92 -10.47
N PRO A 114 15.72 7.26 -11.34
CA PRO A 114 16.95 7.84 -11.92
C PRO A 114 16.73 9.07 -12.81
N ALA A 115 15.51 9.26 -13.33
CA ALA A 115 15.14 10.44 -14.13
C ALA A 115 14.69 11.64 -13.28
N ALA A 116 14.47 11.45 -11.98
CA ALA A 116 13.96 12.48 -11.09
C ALA A 116 15.11 13.36 -10.56
N SER A 117 14.88 14.67 -10.51
CA SER A 117 15.73 15.59 -9.74
C SER A 117 15.28 15.62 -8.29
N LEU A 118 16.22 15.67 -7.34
CA LEU A 118 15.91 15.81 -5.90
C LEU A 118 15.12 17.08 -5.57
N ASP A 119 15.31 18.15 -6.37
CA ASP A 119 14.59 19.42 -6.21
C ASP A 119 13.21 19.44 -6.89
N SER A 120 12.83 18.35 -7.57
CA SER A 120 11.52 18.25 -8.23
C SER A 120 10.41 18.30 -7.18
N LYS A 121 9.36 19.06 -7.50
CA LYS A 121 8.13 19.15 -6.70
C LYS A 121 7.03 18.22 -7.24
N GLU A 122 7.37 17.36 -8.19
CA GLU A 122 6.44 16.35 -8.69
C GLU A 122 6.01 15.44 -7.54
N CYS A 123 4.70 15.25 -7.46
CA CYS A 123 4.01 14.47 -6.43
C CYS A 123 3.36 13.31 -7.18
N LEU A 124 4.05 12.17 -7.16
CA LEU A 124 3.64 10.97 -7.88
C LEU A 124 3.47 9.81 -6.90
N PHE A 125 2.63 8.85 -7.28
CA PHE A 125 2.49 7.58 -6.55
C PHE A 125 3.76 6.75 -6.65
N LEU A 126 3.98 5.87 -5.67
CA LEU A 126 5.21 5.09 -5.58
C LEU A 126 5.49 4.25 -6.84
N ASN A 127 4.44 3.68 -7.43
CA ASN A 127 4.50 2.87 -8.66
C ASN A 127 4.77 3.69 -9.94
N GLN A 128 4.57 5.02 -9.90
CA GLN A 128 4.88 5.91 -11.01
C GLN A 128 6.36 6.31 -11.00
N TRP A 129 6.98 6.37 -9.81
CA TRP A 129 8.43 6.55 -9.68
C TRP A 129 9.20 5.31 -10.11
N ASN A 130 8.69 4.12 -9.76
CA ASN A 130 9.28 2.84 -10.09
C ASN A 130 8.19 1.78 -10.31
N SER A 131 8.17 1.17 -11.48
CA SER A 131 7.13 0.23 -11.91
C SER A 131 7.41 -1.24 -11.55
N GLU A 132 8.45 -1.53 -10.76
CA GLU A 132 8.72 -2.88 -10.28
C GLU A 132 7.58 -3.41 -9.39
N ALA A 133 7.25 -4.70 -9.54
CA ALA A 133 6.13 -5.32 -8.83
C ALA A 133 6.30 -5.35 -7.30
N ASP A 134 7.54 -5.38 -6.81
CA ASP A 134 7.85 -5.48 -5.37
C ASP A 134 7.83 -4.11 -4.65
N VAL A 135 7.52 -3.03 -5.38
CA VAL A 135 7.38 -1.67 -4.87
C VAL A 135 5.91 -1.41 -4.55
N SER A 136 5.60 -1.18 -3.27
CA SER A 136 4.21 -0.94 -2.83
C SER A 136 4.14 -0.09 -1.57
N ASP A 137 2.99 0.56 -1.37
CA ASP A 137 2.64 1.25 -0.13
C ASP A 137 1.24 0.87 0.33
N ILE A 138 1.05 0.82 1.65
CA ILE A 138 -0.23 0.51 2.30
C ILE A 138 -0.53 1.63 3.29
N PHE A 139 -1.67 2.30 3.10
CA PHE A 139 -2.18 3.29 4.04
C PHE A 139 -3.24 2.68 4.96
N HIS A 140 -2.91 2.60 6.24
CA HIS A 140 -3.82 2.16 7.30
C HIS A 140 -4.61 3.36 7.84
N THR A 141 -5.77 3.63 7.24
CA THR A 141 -6.62 4.79 7.56
C THR A 141 -7.01 4.88 9.04
N SER A 142 -7.25 3.74 9.70
CA SER A 142 -7.66 3.68 11.11
C SER A 142 -6.58 4.09 12.11
N THR A 143 -5.31 3.96 11.73
CA THR A 143 -4.16 4.28 12.59
C THR A 143 -3.33 5.45 12.06
N LEU A 144 -3.71 6.01 10.90
CA LEU A 144 -2.96 7.05 10.20
C LEU A 144 -1.48 6.66 10.05
N ARG A 145 -1.26 5.47 9.46
CA ARG A 145 0.06 4.89 9.26
C ARG A 145 0.26 4.48 7.80
N VAL A 146 1.44 4.76 7.26
CA VAL A 146 1.86 4.31 5.92
C VAL A 146 3.00 3.32 6.05
N ASP A 147 2.82 2.12 5.49
CA ASP A 147 3.86 1.11 5.35
C ASP A 147 4.33 1.06 3.90
N ILE A 148 5.62 1.31 3.67
CA ILE A 148 6.26 1.28 2.36
C ILE A 148 7.12 0.01 2.27
N SER A 149 6.97 -0.73 1.17
CA SER A 149 7.79 -1.88 0.82
C SER A 149 8.57 -1.60 -0.47
N VAL A 150 9.89 -1.70 -0.41
CA VAL A 150 10.78 -1.54 -1.58
C VAL A 150 11.90 -2.58 -1.55
N PRO A 151 12.39 -3.04 -2.72
CA PRO A 151 13.60 -3.86 -2.79
C PRO A 151 14.81 -3.22 -2.10
N GLN A 152 15.62 -4.04 -1.42
CA GLN A 152 16.80 -3.58 -0.67
C GLN A 152 17.84 -2.85 -1.54
N ILE A 153 17.85 -3.07 -2.86
CA ILE A 153 18.73 -2.35 -3.79
C ILE A 153 18.47 -0.84 -3.82
N TYR A 154 17.23 -0.44 -3.48
CA TYR A 154 16.76 0.93 -3.41
C TYR A 154 16.81 1.51 -2.00
N GLU A 155 17.11 0.72 -0.97
CA GLU A 155 17.31 1.30 0.35
C GLU A 155 18.62 2.11 0.40
N GLN A 156 18.57 3.23 1.11
CA GLN A 156 19.79 3.95 1.47
C GLN A 156 20.56 3.11 2.48
N LYS A 157 21.78 2.71 2.11
CA LYS A 157 22.72 2.14 3.08
C LYS A 157 23.07 3.23 4.07
N ILE A 158 22.60 3.10 5.31
CA ILE A 158 23.17 3.80 6.45
C ILE A 158 24.58 3.23 6.63
N LEU A 159 25.54 3.76 5.88
CA LEU A 159 26.93 3.66 6.27
C LEU A 159 27.03 4.50 7.53
N SER A 160 27.07 3.83 8.68
CA SER A 160 27.41 4.41 9.96
C SER A 160 28.81 5.02 9.91
N ARG A 161 28.95 6.19 9.25
CA ARG A 161 30.16 7.02 9.30
C ARG A 161 30.23 7.82 10.61
N ILE A 162 29.75 7.24 11.70
CA ILE A 162 29.84 7.80 13.04
C ILE A 162 30.20 6.65 14.00
N CYS A 163 31.47 6.22 13.95
CA CYS A 163 32.34 5.99 15.11
C CYS A 163 33.67 5.34 14.67
N PHE A 164 34.48 6.04 13.88
CA PHE A 164 35.92 5.70 13.78
C PHE A 164 36.85 6.92 13.87
N ARG A 165 36.30 8.14 13.93
CA ARG A 165 37.09 9.37 13.98
C ARG A 165 37.42 9.87 15.39
N THR A 166 37.00 9.16 16.43
CA THR A 166 37.27 9.55 17.83
C THR A 166 38.37 8.69 18.50
N ILE A 167 38.80 7.58 17.88
CA ILE A 167 39.79 6.67 18.51
C ILE A 167 41.25 7.02 18.13
N LEU A 168 41.47 7.71 17.02
CA LEU A 168 42.77 8.31 16.67
C LEU A 168 42.56 9.81 16.55
N GLY A 169 43.10 10.60 17.49
CA GLY A 169 42.98 12.07 17.55
C GLY A 169 43.62 12.81 16.36
N ILE A 170 43.14 12.55 15.15
CA ILE A 170 43.55 13.21 13.91
C ILE A 170 42.54 14.33 13.67
N ARG A 171 42.92 15.56 14.07
CA ARG A 171 42.20 16.77 13.68
C ARG A 171 42.22 16.88 12.16
N ASP A 172 41.05 17.01 11.54
CA ASP A 172 40.91 17.22 10.10
C ASP A 172 41.33 18.67 9.76
N PRO A 173 42.41 18.90 9.00
CA PRO A 173 42.88 20.25 8.66
C PRO A 173 41.94 20.99 7.70
N ARG A 174 40.87 20.35 7.18
CA ARG A 174 39.91 21.00 6.27
C ARG A 174 38.69 21.63 6.96
N ILE A 175 38.55 21.48 8.28
CA ILE A 175 37.44 22.08 9.03
C ILE A 175 37.90 23.42 9.60
N LYS A 176 37.59 24.53 8.92
CA LYS A 176 37.69 25.86 9.55
C LYS A 176 36.62 25.97 10.64
N PRO A 177 36.98 26.39 11.88
CA PRO A 177 35.99 26.66 12.90
C PRO A 177 35.10 27.82 12.45
N ARG A 178 33.79 27.58 12.44
CA ARG A 178 32.78 28.64 12.25
C ARG A 178 32.72 29.43 13.55
N LEU A 179 33.38 30.59 13.56
CA LEU A 179 33.24 31.59 14.61
C LEU A 179 31.77 32.04 14.61
N TYR A 180 31.06 31.79 15.70
CA TYR A 180 29.80 32.48 15.97
C TYR A 180 30.16 33.92 16.38
N GLY A 181 29.73 34.87 15.56
CA GLY A 181 29.92 36.29 15.78
C GLY A 181 28.98 36.83 16.87
N GLU A 182 29.52 37.75 17.64
CA GLU A 182 28.82 38.74 18.47
C GLU A 182 27.94 39.69 17.64
N LEU A 183 27.06 40.43 18.36
CA LEU A 183 26.15 41.54 17.99
C LEU A 183 24.70 41.05 17.72
N LEU A 184 23.70 41.38 18.53
CA LEU A 184 23.44 42.51 19.46
C LEU A 184 22.90 42.03 20.81
#